data_AF-A0A7C6ZYE4-F1
#
_entry.id   AF-A0A7C6ZYE4-F1
#
_cell.length_a   1.000
_cell.length_b   1.000
_cell.length_c   1.000
_cell.angle_alpha   90.00
_cell.angle_beta   90.00
_cell.angle_gamma   90.00
#
_symmetry.space_group_name_H-M   'P 1'
#
loop_
_entity.id
_entity.type
_entity.pdbx_description
1 polymer ?
#
loop_
_entity_poly.entity_id
_entity_poly.type
_entity_poly.pdbx_seq_one_letter_code
_entity_poly.pdbx_strand_id
1 'polypeptide(L)'
;MLDLMEEEEYDKISVTRICSRAGLDRRTFYRNFDSKNDVLEQYIRLLGEEYISIYTVIEKPDRYTAAKVFFEFWSRHLDFIRNIKKCGLSDFIFQRFEHFTKEHTELLIGDEVRNLPLKYVFAYRIGGFWNVMVTWANDGAMMSPDEMAKIVSRIA
;
A
#
# COMPACT_ATOMS: atom_id res chain seq x y z
N MET A 1 -1.21 -7.58 14.83
CA MET A 1 -2.47 -7.23 14.12
C MET A 1 -2.51 -7.91 12.77
N LEU A 2 -1.47 -7.74 11.95
CA LEU A 2 -1.39 -8.35 10.61
C LEU A 2 -1.58 -9.87 10.67
N ASP A 3 -0.89 -10.56 11.58
CA ASP A 3 -1.06 -12.01 11.79
C ASP A 3 -2.50 -12.41 12.15
N LEU A 4 -3.22 -11.55 12.88
CA LEU A 4 -4.61 -11.83 13.24
C LEU A 4 -5.53 -11.71 12.02
N MET A 5 -5.20 -10.85 11.04
CA MET A 5 -5.98 -10.71 9.80
C MET A 5 -5.82 -11.94 8.88
N GLU A 6 -4.74 -12.70 9.04
CA GLU A 6 -4.57 -14.00 8.39
C GLU A 6 -5.51 -15.05 8.98
N GLU A 7 -5.79 -14.97 10.28
CA GLU A 7 -6.57 -15.96 11.03
C GLU A 7 -8.08 -15.69 11.03
N GLU A 8 -8.51 -14.43 11.13
CA GLU A 8 -9.91 -14.06 11.36
C GLU A 8 -10.34 -12.81 10.60
N GLU A 9 -11.66 -12.59 10.49
CA GLU A 9 -12.24 -11.37 9.91
C GLU A 9 -11.85 -10.14 10.73
N TYR A 10 -11.56 -9.03 10.06
CA TYR A 10 -11.07 -7.82 10.72
C TYR A 10 -11.99 -7.34 11.85
N ASP A 11 -13.32 -7.39 11.66
CA ASP A 11 -14.30 -6.95 12.66
C ASP A 11 -14.22 -7.74 13.97
N LYS A 12 -13.82 -9.02 13.91
CA LYS A 12 -13.68 -9.91 15.07
C LYS A 12 -12.37 -9.66 15.85
N ILE A 13 -11.39 -9.02 15.22
CA ILE A 13 -10.13 -8.64 15.89
C ILE A 13 -10.44 -7.55 16.93
N SER A 14 -10.21 -7.85 18.20
CA SER A 14 -10.36 -6.90 19.31
C SER A 14 -9.02 -6.35 19.77
N VAL A 15 -9.02 -5.18 20.41
CA VAL A 15 -7.83 -4.61 21.07
C VAL A 15 -7.22 -5.60 22.07
N THR A 16 -8.05 -6.34 22.81
CA THR A 16 -7.58 -7.39 23.72
C THR A 16 -6.79 -8.47 23.00
N ARG A 17 -7.27 -8.95 21.85
CA ARG A 17 -6.55 -9.94 21.04
C ARG A 17 -5.24 -9.38 20.47
N ILE A 18 -5.26 -8.14 20.00
CA ILE A 18 -4.07 -7.46 19.49
C ILE A 18 -3.01 -7.37 20.59
N CYS A 19 -3.40 -6.89 21.78
CA CYS A 19 -2.54 -6.79 22.96
C CYS A 19 -1.97 -8.16 23.35
N SER A 20 -2.83 -9.18 23.42
CA SER A 20 -2.41 -10.54 23.77
C SER A 20 -1.42 -11.14 22.78
N ARG A 21 -1.64 -10.96 21.46
CA ARG A 21 -0.71 -11.44 20.42
C ARG A 21 0.62 -10.69 20.45
N ALA A 22 0.59 -9.39 20.75
CA ALA A 22 1.78 -8.55 20.80
C ALA A 22 2.55 -8.61 22.14
N GLY A 23 2.04 -9.32 23.14
CA GLY A 23 2.64 -9.34 24.50
C GLY A 23 2.56 -8.00 25.22
N LEU A 24 1.53 -7.19 24.93
CA LEU A 24 1.32 -5.86 25.51
C LEU A 24 0.08 -5.84 26.41
N ASP A 25 0.06 -4.91 27.36
CA ASP A 25 -1.14 -4.61 28.14
C ASP A 25 -2.04 -3.57 27.43
N ARG A 26 -3.33 -3.55 27.77
CA ARG A 26 -4.31 -2.64 27.17
C ARG A 26 -4.02 -1.16 27.46
N ARG A 27 -3.46 -0.82 28.62
CA ARG A 27 -3.11 0.57 28.97
C ARG A 27 -1.98 1.07 28.07
N THR A 28 -1.03 0.20 27.71
CA THR A 28 0.02 0.51 26.74
C THR A 28 -0.53 0.71 25.34
N PHE A 29 -1.51 -0.09 24.92
CA PHE A 29 -2.21 0.16 23.65
C PHE A 29 -2.90 1.53 23.64
N TYR A 30 -3.78 1.79 24.61
CA TYR A 30 -4.57 3.02 24.67
C TYR A 30 -3.77 4.29 25.00
N ARG A 31 -2.49 4.17 25.34
CA ARG A 31 -1.57 5.31 25.42
C ARG A 31 -1.14 5.80 24.03
N ASN A 32 -1.20 4.95 23.01
CA ASN A 32 -0.70 5.23 21.67
C ASN A 32 -1.80 5.23 20.60
N PHE A 33 -2.89 4.49 20.81
CA PHE A 33 -3.95 4.28 19.83
C PHE A 33 -5.32 4.25 20.50
N ASP A 34 -6.29 4.96 19.93
CA ASP A 34 -7.69 4.95 20.37
C ASP A 34 -8.43 3.71 19.84
N SER A 35 -8.00 3.19 18.68
CA SER A 35 -8.65 2.07 18.01
C SER A 35 -7.69 1.14 17.26
N LYS A 36 -8.20 -0.03 16.84
CA LYS A 36 -7.47 -0.93 15.94
C LYS A 36 -7.27 -0.33 14.54
N ASN A 37 -8.12 0.62 14.13
CA ASN A 37 -7.96 1.30 12.85
C ASN A 37 -6.72 2.19 12.88
N ASP A 38 -6.42 2.81 14.02
CA ASP A 38 -5.25 3.70 14.17
C ASP A 38 -3.94 2.93 14.02
N VAL A 39 -3.89 1.68 14.52
CA VAL A 39 -2.74 0.79 14.32
C VAL A 39 -2.56 0.46 12.84
N LEU A 40 -3.66 0.19 12.14
CA LEU A 40 -3.62 -0.11 10.72
C LEU A 40 -3.21 1.13 9.90
N GLU A 41 -3.73 2.30 10.25
CA GLU A 41 -3.41 3.58 9.63
C GLU A 41 -1.94 3.97 9.85
N GLN A 42 -1.44 3.76 11.07
CA GLN A 42 -0.01 3.88 11.40
C GLN A 42 0.84 2.97 10.52
N TYR A 43 0.46 1.71 10.36
CA TYR A 43 1.20 0.75 9.55
C TYR A 43 1.25 1.16 8.07
N ILE A 44 0.12 1.59 7.50
CA ILE A 44 0.07 2.08 6.10
C ILE A 44 0.95 3.31 5.92
N ARG A 45 0.92 4.24 6.88
CA ARG A 45 1.77 5.43 6.83
C ARG A 45 3.26 5.07 6.83
N LEU A 46 3.67 4.14 7.70
CA LEU A 46 5.04 3.64 7.74
C LEU A 46 5.46 2.97 6.42
N LEU A 47 4.58 2.19 5.78
CA LEU A 47 4.86 1.62 4.46
C LEU A 47 5.02 2.71 3.40
N GLY A 48 4.19 3.76 3.44
CA GLY A 48 4.32 4.91 2.56
C GLY A 48 5.66 5.62 2.75
N GLU A 49 6.03 5.94 4.00
CA GLU A 49 7.31 6.57 4.35
C GLU A 49 8.51 5.72 3.89
N GLU A 50 8.46 4.40 4.11
CA GLU A 50 9.50 3.48 3.61
C GLU A 50 9.59 3.53 2.08
N TYR A 51 8.45 3.48 1.38
CA TYR A 51 8.41 3.56 -0.08
C TYR A 51 9.02 4.89 -0.60
N ILE A 52 8.69 6.04 -0.01
CA ILE A 52 9.29 7.32 -0.39
C ILE A 52 10.79 7.31 -0.14
N SER A 53 11.25 6.77 0.99
CA SER A 53 12.69 6.71 1.30
C SER A 53 13.47 5.93 0.23
N ILE A 54 12.89 4.87 -0.33
CA ILE A 54 13.47 4.09 -1.42
C ILE A 54 13.35 4.83 -2.76
N TYR A 55 12.23 5.50 -3.00
CA TYR A 55 11.99 6.17 -4.28
C TYR A 55 12.83 7.44 -4.47
N THR A 56 13.04 8.20 -3.39
CA THR A 56 13.77 9.49 -3.42
C THR A 56 15.26 9.37 -3.72
N VAL A 57 15.87 8.20 -3.52
CA VAL A 57 17.29 7.98 -3.87
C VAL A 57 17.50 7.75 -5.37
N ILE A 58 16.41 7.61 -6.14
CA ILE A 58 16.46 7.30 -7.56
C ILE A 58 16.41 8.61 -8.35
N GLU A 59 17.48 8.90 -9.08
CA GLU A 59 17.55 10.09 -9.90
C GLU A 59 16.67 9.93 -11.15
N LYS A 60 15.62 10.74 -11.26
CA LYS A 60 14.72 10.84 -12.44
C LYS A 60 14.29 9.47 -12.98
N PRO A 61 13.56 8.66 -12.19
CA PRO A 61 13.12 7.34 -12.62
C PRO A 61 12.26 7.44 -13.87
N ASP A 62 12.58 6.62 -14.88
CA ASP A 62 11.69 6.40 -16.01
C ASP A 62 10.48 5.52 -15.60
N ARG A 63 9.52 5.33 -16.52
CA ARG A 63 8.29 4.56 -16.24
C ARG A 63 8.58 3.13 -15.78
N TYR A 64 9.61 2.50 -16.34
CA TYR A 64 10.00 1.14 -15.98
C TYR A 64 10.63 1.10 -14.58
N THR A 65 11.54 2.01 -14.29
CA THR A 65 12.20 2.11 -12.98
C THR A 65 11.19 2.41 -11.89
N ALA A 66 10.27 3.37 -12.12
CA ALA A 66 9.20 3.68 -11.17
C ALA A 66 8.29 2.47 -10.91
N ALA A 67 7.89 1.75 -11.96
CA ALA A 67 7.09 0.53 -11.83
C ALA A 67 7.85 -0.58 -11.12
N LYS A 68 9.14 -0.77 -11.41
CA LYS A 68 10.00 -1.77 -10.80
C LYS A 68 10.13 -1.56 -9.30
N VAL A 69 10.43 -0.34 -8.88
CA VAL A 69 10.56 0.02 -7.47
C VAL A 69 9.24 -0.23 -6.73
N PHE A 70 8.12 0.12 -7.36
CA PHE A 70 6.80 -0.17 -6.82
C PHE A 70 6.58 -1.68 -6.61
N PHE A 71 6.81 -2.52 -7.63
CA PHE A 71 6.59 -3.95 -7.51
C PHE A 71 7.62 -4.65 -6.61
N GLU A 72 8.88 -4.20 -6.58
CA GLU A 72 9.90 -4.72 -5.68
C GLU A 72 9.53 -4.42 -4.23
N PHE A 73 9.09 -3.19 -3.94
CA PHE A 73 8.59 -2.82 -2.63
C PHE A 73 7.41 -3.71 -2.22
N TRP A 74 6.36 -3.73 -3.04
CA TRP A 74 5.11 -4.45 -2.72
C TRP A 74 5.24 -5.96 -2.70
N SER A 75 6.23 -6.55 -3.39
CA SER A 75 6.53 -7.98 -3.34
C SER A 75 6.71 -8.50 -1.91
N ARG A 76 7.26 -7.66 -1.03
CA ARG A 76 7.55 -7.96 0.38
C ARG A 76 6.32 -7.81 1.28
N HIS A 77 5.21 -7.28 0.75
CA HIS A 77 4.00 -6.94 1.49
C HIS A 77 2.72 -7.52 0.83
N LEU A 78 2.84 -8.52 -0.06
CA LEU A 78 1.67 -9.07 -0.76
C LEU A 78 0.69 -9.78 0.18
N ASP A 79 1.16 -10.39 1.28
CA ASP A 79 0.28 -10.95 2.30
C ASP A 79 -0.59 -9.88 2.95
N PHE A 80 -0.04 -8.70 3.22
CA PHE A 80 -0.81 -7.57 3.68
C PHE A 80 -1.90 -7.18 2.68
N ILE A 81 -1.57 -7.08 1.38
CA ILE A 81 -2.55 -6.78 0.32
C ILE A 81 -3.66 -7.84 0.25
N ARG A 82 -3.30 -9.14 0.32
CA ARG A 82 -4.26 -10.25 0.38
C ARG A 82 -5.18 -10.14 1.59
N ASN A 83 -4.61 -9.88 2.77
CA ASN A 83 -5.36 -9.76 4.02
C ASN A 83 -6.33 -8.57 4.00
N ILE A 84 -5.92 -7.43 3.44
CA ILE A 84 -6.79 -6.27 3.24
C ILE A 84 -8.01 -6.63 2.39
N LYS A 85 -7.79 -7.31 1.26
CA LYS A 85 -8.88 -7.74 0.39
C LYS A 85 -9.80 -8.73 1.11
N LYS A 86 -9.23 -9.76 1.75
CA LYS A 86 -9.96 -10.77 2.53
C LYS A 86 -10.82 -10.14 3.62
N CYS A 87 -10.31 -9.10 4.28
CA CYS A 87 -10.98 -8.39 5.35
C CYS A 87 -12.00 -7.34 4.87
N GLY A 88 -12.22 -7.17 3.56
CA GLY A 88 -13.12 -6.14 3.03
C GLY A 88 -12.62 -4.71 3.23
N LEU A 89 -11.31 -4.52 3.44
CA LEU A 89 -10.70 -3.22 3.72
C LEU A 89 -10.11 -2.54 2.46
N SER A 90 -10.44 -3.03 1.26
CA SER A 90 -9.88 -2.50 0.02
C SER A 90 -10.16 -1.01 -0.17
N ASP A 91 -11.38 -0.55 0.07
CA ASP A 91 -11.73 0.88 -0.06
C ASP A 91 -11.03 1.73 0.99
N PHE A 92 -10.92 1.23 2.23
CA PHE A 92 -10.21 1.90 3.30
C PHE A 92 -8.75 2.16 2.89
N ILE A 93 -8.05 1.13 2.41
CA ILE A 93 -6.66 1.23 1.97
C ILE A 93 -6.51 2.07 0.70
N PHE A 94 -7.40 1.89 -0.27
CA PHE A 94 -7.37 2.65 -1.53
C PHE A 94 -7.43 4.16 -1.28
N GLN A 95 -8.30 4.62 -0.37
CA GLN A 95 -8.39 6.04 0.00
C GLN A 95 -7.09 6.55 0.63
N ARG A 96 -6.39 5.73 1.42
CA ARG A 96 -5.09 6.11 2.01
C ARG A 96 -3.99 6.19 0.95
N PHE A 97 -3.96 5.25 0.00
CA PHE A 97 -3.05 5.35 -1.14
C PHE A 97 -3.31 6.58 -2.00
N GLU A 98 -4.58 6.89 -2.24
CA GLU A 98 -4.95 8.10 -2.98
C GLU A 98 -4.48 9.36 -2.26
N HIS A 99 -4.72 9.44 -0.95
CA HIS A 99 -4.26 10.57 -0.13
C HIS A 99 -2.73 10.70 -0.17
N PHE A 100 -2.01 9.63 0.14
CA PHE A 100 -0.55 9.58 0.11
C PHE A 100 0.03 9.98 -1.25
N THR A 101 -0.55 9.50 -2.35
CA THR A 101 -0.08 9.84 -3.71
C THR A 101 -0.26 11.33 -4.00
N LYS A 102 -1.36 11.94 -3.54
CA LYS A 102 -1.62 13.38 -3.69
C LYS A 102 -0.63 14.20 -2.86
N GLU A 103 -0.28 13.78 -1.66
CA GLU A 103 0.74 14.46 -0.84
C GLU A 103 2.14 14.42 -1.47
N HIS A 104 2.43 13.37 -2.24
CA HIS A 104 3.72 13.16 -2.91
C HIS A 104 3.67 13.40 -4.43
N THR A 105 2.75 14.26 -4.88
CA THR A 105 2.51 14.53 -6.31
C THR A 105 3.80 14.91 -7.05
N GLU A 106 4.59 15.83 -6.51
CA GLU A 106 5.81 16.33 -7.14
C GLU A 106 6.88 15.25 -7.35
N LEU A 107 6.82 14.18 -6.55
CA LEU A 107 7.77 13.08 -6.61
C LEU A 107 7.26 11.95 -7.51
N LEU A 108 5.96 11.63 -7.44
CA LEU A 108 5.38 10.43 -8.06
C LEU A 108 4.72 10.70 -9.42
N ILE A 109 4.50 11.97 -9.77
CA ILE A 109 3.86 12.37 -11.02
C ILE A 109 4.84 13.18 -11.87
N GLY A 110 5.15 12.64 -13.05
CA GLY A 110 6.04 13.29 -14.02
C GLY A 110 5.46 14.57 -14.62
N ASP A 111 6.36 15.46 -15.03
CA ASP A 111 6.06 16.77 -15.62
C ASP A 111 5.17 16.66 -16.86
N GLU A 112 5.26 15.56 -17.61
CA GLU A 112 4.58 15.36 -18.89
C GLU A 112 3.04 15.32 -18.78
N VAL A 113 2.52 15.01 -17.59
CA VAL A 113 1.07 14.95 -17.35
C VAL A 113 0.54 16.15 -16.56
N ARG A 114 1.39 17.12 -16.17
CA ARG A 114 0.96 18.28 -15.36
C ARG A 114 -0.01 19.22 -16.07
N ASN A 115 -0.02 19.23 -17.40
CA ASN A 115 -0.97 20.02 -18.20
C ASN A 115 -2.36 19.37 -18.35
N LEU A 116 -2.53 18.14 -17.87
CA LEU A 116 -3.81 17.43 -17.90
C LEU A 116 -4.61 17.69 -16.61
N PRO A 117 -5.94 17.47 -16.61
CA PRO A 117 -6.71 17.52 -15.38
C PRO A 117 -6.24 16.43 -14.39
N LEU A 118 -5.45 16.83 -13.40
CA LEU A 118 -4.76 15.92 -12.48
C LEU A 118 -5.68 14.91 -11.79
N LYS A 119 -6.95 15.27 -11.55
CA LYS A 119 -7.95 14.35 -10.97
C LYS A 119 -8.10 13.04 -11.76
N TYR A 120 -8.06 13.09 -13.10
CA TYR A 120 -8.18 11.90 -13.95
C TYR A 120 -6.85 11.17 -14.07
N VAL A 121 -5.73 11.92 -14.05
CA VAL A 121 -4.38 11.34 -13.99
C VAL A 121 -4.21 10.50 -12.72
N PHE A 122 -4.60 11.05 -11.57
CA PHE A 122 -4.58 10.34 -10.28
C PHE A 122 -5.49 9.12 -10.31
N ALA A 123 -6.74 9.27 -10.75
CA ALA A 123 -7.68 8.15 -10.82
C ALA A 123 -7.11 6.98 -11.66
N TYR A 124 -6.49 7.30 -12.81
CA TYR A 124 -5.85 6.30 -13.65
C TYR A 124 -4.59 5.69 -13.00
N ARG A 125 -3.67 6.52 -12.50
CA ARG A 125 -2.39 6.08 -11.90
C ARG A 125 -2.64 5.21 -10.67
N ILE A 126 -3.38 5.72 -9.70
CA ILE A 126 -3.66 5.02 -8.44
C ILE A 126 -4.52 3.79 -8.70
N GLY A 127 -5.59 3.94 -9.49
CA GLY A 127 -6.48 2.84 -9.84
C GLY A 127 -5.77 1.72 -10.62
N GLY A 128 -4.94 2.07 -11.61
CA GLY A 128 -4.18 1.12 -12.41
C GLY A 128 -3.18 0.33 -11.57
N PHE A 129 -2.32 1.03 -10.81
CA PHE A 129 -1.34 0.38 -9.94
C PHE A 129 -1.99 -0.46 -8.85
N TRP A 130 -3.03 0.05 -8.19
CA TRP A 130 -3.78 -0.69 -7.17
C TRP A 130 -4.38 -1.98 -7.72
N ASN A 131 -5.12 -1.91 -8.83
CA ASN A 131 -5.80 -3.09 -9.37
C ASN A 131 -4.81 -4.13 -9.91
N VAL A 132 -3.70 -3.70 -10.52
CA VAL A 132 -2.65 -4.63 -10.97
C VAL A 132 -1.98 -5.30 -9.78
N MET A 133 -1.64 -4.55 -8.72
CA MET A 133 -1.07 -5.11 -7.49
C MET A 133 -2.02 -6.09 -6.81
N VAL A 134 -3.30 -5.76 -6.67
CA VAL A 134 -4.30 -6.66 -6.07
C VAL A 134 -4.42 -7.93 -6.90
N THR A 135 -4.48 -7.82 -8.24
CA THR A 135 -4.49 -8.99 -9.14
C THR A 135 -3.26 -9.86 -8.91
N TRP A 136 -2.07 -9.26 -8.94
CA TRP A 136 -0.80 -9.95 -8.73
C TRP A 136 -0.71 -10.66 -7.37
N ALA A 137 -1.19 -10.01 -6.31
CA ALA A 137 -1.24 -10.58 -4.97
C ALA A 137 -2.17 -11.80 -4.87
N ASN A 138 -3.29 -11.80 -5.60
CA ASN A 138 -4.25 -12.91 -5.61
C ASN A 138 -3.78 -14.09 -6.45
N ASP A 139 -3.06 -13.84 -7.54
CA ASP A 139 -2.54 -14.88 -8.43
C ASP A 139 -1.28 -15.56 -7.88
N GLY A 140 -1.04 -15.47 -6.56
CA GLY A 140 0.11 -16.10 -5.91
C GLY A 140 1.46 -15.45 -6.22
N ALA A 141 1.47 -14.24 -6.80
CA ALA A 141 2.68 -13.53 -7.20
C ALA A 141 3.59 -14.32 -8.18
N MET A 142 2.99 -15.06 -9.12
CA MET A 142 3.70 -15.95 -10.05
C MET A 142 4.71 -15.22 -10.95
N MET A 143 4.47 -13.95 -11.23
CA MET A 143 5.40 -13.09 -12.00
C MET A 143 6.33 -12.35 -11.05
N SER A 144 7.60 -12.23 -11.43
CA SER A 144 8.58 -11.44 -10.70
C SER A 144 8.25 -9.93 -10.76
N PRO A 145 8.76 -9.12 -9.81
CA PRO A 145 8.63 -7.67 -9.87
C PRO A 145 9.09 -7.04 -11.19
N ASP A 146 10.15 -7.60 -11.78
CA ASP A 146 10.71 -7.16 -13.06
C ASP A 146 9.72 -7.38 -14.23
N GLU A 147 9.07 -8.54 -14.26
CA GLU A 147 8.06 -8.85 -15.27
C GLU A 147 6.82 -7.96 -15.13
N MET A 148 6.38 -7.72 -13.89
CA MET A 148 5.29 -6.79 -13.60
C MET A 148 5.63 -5.36 -14.05
N ALA A 149 6.85 -4.90 -13.80
CA ALA A 149 7.34 -3.59 -14.23
C ALA A 149 7.36 -3.45 -15.76
N LYS A 150 7.79 -4.51 -16.48
CA LYS A 150 7.74 -4.55 -17.96
C LYS A 150 6.32 -4.44 -18.51
N ILE A 151 5.33 -5.02 -17.84
CA ILE A 151 3.92 -4.92 -18.24
C ILE A 151 3.41 -3.49 -17.98
N VAL A 152 3.53 -3.02 -16.74
CA VAL A 152 2.93 -1.74 -16.34
C VAL A 152 3.57 -0.55 -17.04
N SER A 153 4.90 -0.56 -17.24
CA SER A 153 5.58 0.54 -17.94
C SER A 153 5.18 0.73 -19.41
N ARG A 154 4.57 -0.28 -20.03
CA ARG A 154 4.07 -0.20 -21.42
C ARG A 154 2.66 0.37 -21.52
N ILE A 155 1.87 0.23 -20.46
CA ILE A 155 0.47 0.67 -20.45
C ILE A 155 0.26 1.96 -19.67
N ALA A 156 1.16 2.27 -18.72
CA ALA A 156 1.11 3.44 -17.86
C ALA A 156 1.96 4.62 -18.38
#